data_AF-A0A961AL40-F1
#
_entry.id   AF-A0A961AL40-F1
#
_cell.length_a   1.000
_cell.length_b   1.000
_cell.length_c   1.000
_cell.angle_alpha   90.00
_cell.angle_beta   90.00
_cell.angle_gamma   90.00
#
_symmetry.space_group_name_H-M   'P 1'
#
loop_
_entity.id
_entity.type
_entity.pdbx_description
1 polymer ?
#
loop_
_entity_poly.entity_id
_entity_poly.type
_entity_poly.pdbx_seq_one_letter_code
_entity_poly.pdbx_strand_id
1 'polypeptide(L)'
;MENPYAPPSVDVSLNPVLDSEAEQIRKEHLKHEASIKGIGTLYILTAIIVVCGVLFMSFAFWSAGESPDSASPVGLVIILLLLGGLGVFHFMVGRGLRQLAPWSRVPTIVLSSIGLLGFPFGTIINGYFLYLVASQKGSMILSERYREIVRLTPHIKYRTSIVVWILLGILLLAVALIIGVAVTTR
;
A
#
# COMPACT_ATOMS: atom_id res chain seq x y z
N MET A 1 -46.61 -8.54 20.75
CA MET A 1 -46.55 -9.31 22.01
C MET A 1 -45.10 -9.70 22.20
N GLU A 2 -44.44 -9.06 23.16
CA GLU A 2 -43.01 -9.26 23.47
C GLU A 2 -42.87 -10.63 24.15
N ASN A 3 -41.97 -11.49 23.66
CA ASN A 3 -41.83 -12.87 24.16
C ASN A 3 -41.25 -12.83 25.59
N PRO A 4 -42.01 -13.19 26.65
CA PRO A 4 -41.55 -13.11 28.04
C PRO A 4 -40.41 -14.09 28.36
N TYR A 5 -40.16 -15.05 27.47
CA TYR A 5 -39.12 -16.07 27.59
C TYR A 5 -37.98 -15.88 26.59
N ALA A 6 -37.89 -14.73 25.91
CA ALA A 6 -36.71 -14.42 25.12
C ALA A 6 -35.50 -14.31 26.07
N PRO A 7 -34.48 -15.19 25.94
CA PRO A 7 -33.29 -15.06 26.77
C PRO A 7 -32.66 -13.69 26.49
N PRO A 8 -32.09 -13.01 27.51
CA PRO A 8 -31.40 -11.75 27.28
C PRO A 8 -30.34 -11.98 26.20
N SER A 9 -30.31 -11.12 25.18
CA SER A 9 -29.29 -11.13 24.15
C SER A 9 -27.97 -10.69 24.77
N VAL A 10 -27.34 -11.59 25.52
CA VAL A 10 -25.98 -11.43 26.02
C VAL A 10 -25.06 -11.67 24.82
N ASP A 11 -24.31 -10.65 24.44
CA ASP A 11 -23.23 -10.78 23.47
C ASP A 11 -22.19 -11.72 24.10
N VAL A 12 -22.16 -12.97 23.64
CA VAL A 12 -21.30 -14.01 24.21
C VAL A 12 -19.88 -13.76 23.70
N SER A 13 -19.11 -12.95 24.44
CA SER A 13 -17.65 -13.04 24.38
C SER A 13 -17.27 -14.45 24.83
N LEU A 14 -16.77 -15.26 23.90
CA LEU A 14 -16.41 -16.66 24.14
C LEU A 14 -15.32 -16.80 25.23
N ASN A 15 -14.56 -15.73 25.51
CA ASN A 15 -13.71 -15.59 26.68
C ASN A 15 -13.30 -14.11 26.93
N PRO A 16 -13.92 -13.40 27.89
CA PRO A 16 -13.70 -11.96 28.09
C PRO A 16 -12.25 -11.60 28.44
N VAL A 17 -11.47 -12.54 28.99
CA VAL A 17 -10.04 -12.33 29.29
C VAL A 17 -9.19 -12.32 28.01
N LEU A 18 -9.47 -13.24 27.07
CA LEU A 18 -8.76 -13.31 25.79
C LEU A 18 -9.09 -12.10 24.91
N ASP A 19 -10.34 -11.65 24.93
CA ASP A 19 -10.77 -10.45 24.20
C ASP A 19 -10.07 -9.19 24.75
N SER A 20 -9.98 -9.06 26.08
CA SER A 20 -9.25 -7.95 26.72
C SER A 20 -7.75 -7.94 26.39
N GLU A 21 -7.09 -9.11 26.35
CA GLU A 21 -5.66 -9.21 26.01
C GLU A 21 -5.42 -8.88 24.53
N ALA A 22 -6.23 -9.44 23.63
CA ALA A 22 -6.17 -9.17 22.20
C ALA A 22 -6.37 -7.67 21.90
N GLU A 23 -7.33 -7.03 22.56
CA GLU A 23 -7.55 -5.59 22.46
C GLU A 23 -6.35 -4.77 22.92
N GLN A 24 -5.71 -5.15 24.03
CA GLN A 24 -4.54 -4.44 24.55
C GLN A 24 -3.38 -4.53 23.55
N ILE A 25 -3.04 -5.75 23.11
CA ILE A 25 -1.97 -5.97 22.11
C ILE A 25 -2.25 -5.17 20.85
N ARG A 26 -3.52 -5.13 20.41
CA ARG A 26 -3.94 -4.38 19.25
C ARG A 26 -3.73 -2.88 19.43
N LYS A 27 -4.18 -2.30 20.55
CA LYS A 27 -4.05 -0.86 20.87
C LYS A 27 -2.58 -0.44 20.91
N GLU A 28 -1.71 -1.26 21.46
CA GLU A 28 -0.26 -1.01 21.53
C GLU A 28 0.41 -0.93 20.14
N HIS A 29 -0.08 -1.72 19.18
CA HIS A 29 0.49 -1.83 17.83
C HIS A 29 -0.27 -1.02 16.77
N LEU A 30 -1.41 -0.43 17.10
CA LEU A 30 -2.34 0.19 16.16
C LEU A 30 -1.71 1.27 15.28
N LYS A 31 -0.83 2.11 15.85
CA LYS A 31 -0.14 3.17 15.10
C LYS A 31 0.83 2.59 14.06
N HIS A 32 1.62 1.59 14.45
CA HIS A 32 2.62 0.96 13.59
C HIS A 32 1.96 0.15 12.46
N GLU A 33 0.86 -0.52 12.79
CA GLU A 33 0.01 -1.20 11.81
C GLU A 33 -0.60 -0.23 10.80
N ALA A 34 -1.11 0.94 11.26
CA ALA A 34 -1.61 1.97 10.36
C ALA A 34 -0.51 2.48 9.41
N SER A 35 0.72 2.67 9.89
CA SER A 35 1.85 3.04 9.04
C SER A 35 2.18 1.96 8.00
N ILE A 36 2.19 0.67 8.37
CA ILE A 36 2.39 -0.45 7.43
C ILE A 36 1.29 -0.48 6.36
N LYS A 37 0.03 -0.28 6.76
CA LYS A 37 -1.09 -0.16 5.81
C LYS A 37 -0.95 1.04 4.90
N GLY A 38 -0.42 2.16 5.41
CA GLY A 38 -0.08 3.35 4.63
C GLY A 38 0.96 3.06 3.55
N ILE A 39 2.04 2.34 3.89
CA ILE A 39 3.01 1.86 2.90
C ILE A 39 2.32 1.01 1.83
N GLY A 40 1.42 0.10 2.23
CA GLY A 40 0.66 -0.70 1.29
C GLY A 40 -0.18 0.14 0.31
N THR A 41 -0.75 1.26 0.76
CA THR A 41 -1.42 2.23 -0.11
C THR A 41 -0.45 2.91 -1.07
N LEU A 42 0.76 3.27 -0.63
CA LEU A 42 1.78 3.85 -1.50
C LEU A 42 2.20 2.87 -2.61
N TYR A 43 2.39 1.58 -2.30
CA TYR A 43 2.67 0.56 -3.31
C TYR A 43 1.53 0.42 -4.33
N ILE A 44 0.27 0.48 -3.90
CA ILE A 44 -0.89 0.48 -4.81
C ILE A 44 -0.90 1.73 -5.68
N LEU A 45 -0.60 2.91 -5.12
CA LEU A 45 -0.51 4.16 -5.88
C LEU A 45 0.59 4.06 -6.95
N THR A 46 1.77 3.53 -6.60
CA THR A 46 2.83 3.26 -7.57
C THR A 46 2.37 2.32 -8.68
N ALA A 47 1.65 1.24 -8.35
CA ALA A 47 1.11 0.33 -9.34
C ALA A 47 0.15 1.03 -10.32
N ILE A 48 -0.74 1.90 -9.82
CA ILE A 48 -1.66 2.69 -10.65
C ILE A 48 -0.87 3.61 -11.59
N ILE A 49 0.12 4.33 -11.06
CA ILE A 49 0.97 5.23 -11.87
C ILE A 49 1.68 4.45 -12.98
N VAL A 50 2.26 3.28 -12.66
CA VAL A 50 2.93 2.42 -13.65
C VAL A 50 1.96 1.93 -14.72
N VAL A 51 0.76 1.48 -14.35
CA VAL A 51 -0.28 1.06 -15.31
C VAL A 51 -0.70 2.23 -16.21
N CYS A 52 -0.94 3.41 -15.65
CA CYS A 52 -1.24 4.60 -16.46
C CYS A 52 -0.10 4.94 -17.42
N GLY A 53 1.16 4.83 -16.98
CA GLY A 53 2.33 5.03 -17.83
C GLY A 53 2.41 4.02 -18.97
N VAL A 54 2.18 2.73 -18.70
CA VAL A 54 2.14 1.66 -19.71
C VAL A 54 1.03 1.91 -20.73
N LEU A 55 -0.18 2.29 -20.28
CA LEU A 55 -1.30 2.61 -21.17
C LEU A 55 -1.00 3.84 -22.03
N PHE A 56 -0.45 4.89 -21.43
CA PHE A 56 -0.06 6.11 -22.15
C PHE A 56 1.01 5.83 -23.21
N MET A 57 2.07 5.09 -22.87
CA MET A 57 3.12 4.71 -23.81
C MET A 57 2.59 3.85 -24.95
N SER A 58 1.69 2.91 -24.64
CA SER A 58 1.04 2.05 -25.65
C SER A 58 0.20 2.89 -26.62
N PHE A 59 -0.58 3.84 -26.09
CA PHE A 59 -1.39 4.76 -26.90
C PHE A 59 -0.53 5.70 -27.76
N ALA A 60 0.54 6.27 -27.18
CA ALA A 60 1.45 7.16 -27.88
C ALA A 60 2.19 6.44 -29.03
N PHE A 61 2.60 5.19 -28.82
CA PHE A 61 3.20 4.39 -29.88
C PHE A 61 2.19 4.07 -30.99
N TRP A 62 0.96 3.70 -30.62
CA TRP A 62 -0.11 3.46 -31.59
C TRP A 62 -0.44 4.71 -32.43
N SER A 63 -0.44 5.89 -31.82
CA SER A 63 -0.78 7.15 -32.50
C SER A 63 0.34 7.74 -33.35
N ALA A 64 1.61 7.46 -33.03
CA ALA A 64 2.76 8.00 -33.75
C ALA A 64 2.94 7.41 -35.16
N GLY A 65 2.36 6.24 -35.43
CA GLY A 65 2.56 5.52 -36.70
C GLY A 65 3.99 4.97 -36.87
N GLU A 66 4.21 4.16 -37.91
CA GLU A 66 5.55 3.65 -38.21
C GLU A 66 6.42 4.76 -38.82
N SER A 67 7.36 5.30 -38.04
CA SER A 67 8.45 6.13 -38.55
C SER A 67 9.75 5.31 -38.64
N PRO A 68 10.62 5.55 -39.65
CA PRO A 68 11.88 4.82 -39.81
C PRO A 68 12.82 4.92 -38.60
N ASP A 69 12.70 6.00 -37.82
CA ASP A 69 13.49 6.28 -36.62
C ASP A 69 12.81 5.83 -35.30
N SER A 70 11.63 5.20 -35.38
CA SER A 70 10.92 4.72 -34.19
C SER A 70 11.63 3.55 -33.52
N ALA A 71 11.51 3.46 -32.20
CA ALA A 71 12.04 2.34 -31.44
C ALA A 71 11.48 1.01 -31.98
N SER A 72 12.33 -0.03 -32.05
CA SER A 72 11.90 -1.34 -32.55
C SER A 72 10.63 -1.81 -31.79
N PRO A 73 9.58 -2.29 -32.49
CA PRO A 73 8.35 -2.74 -31.84
C PRO A 73 8.62 -3.81 -30.78
N VAL A 74 9.59 -4.69 -31.03
CA VAL A 74 10.02 -5.74 -30.10
C VAL A 74 10.58 -5.16 -28.80
N GLY A 75 11.47 -4.17 -28.90
CA GLY A 75 12.05 -3.50 -27.72
C GLY A 75 10.99 -2.81 -26.87
N LEU A 76 10.02 -2.15 -27.51
CA LEU A 76 8.89 -1.54 -26.80
C LEU A 76 8.03 -2.57 -26.08
N VAL A 77 7.67 -3.68 -26.73
CA VAL A 77 6.88 -4.76 -26.12
C VAL A 77 7.58 -5.31 -24.88
N ILE A 78 8.89 -5.55 -24.94
CA ILE A 78 9.67 -6.01 -23.78
C ILE A 78 9.59 -5.01 -22.62
N ILE A 79 9.77 -3.72 -22.90
CA ILE A 79 9.67 -2.65 -21.89
C ILE A 79 8.27 -2.61 -21.27
N LEU A 80 7.21 -2.68 -22.09
CA LEU A 80 5.83 -2.66 -21.61
C LEU A 80 5.51 -3.89 -20.74
N LEU A 81 6.02 -5.08 -21.10
CA LEU A 81 5.86 -6.29 -20.29
C LEU A 81 6.60 -6.19 -18.96
N LEU A 82 7.83 -5.67 -18.94
CA LEU A 82 8.59 -5.46 -17.72
C LEU A 82 7.92 -4.44 -16.78
N LEU A 83 7.48 -3.31 -17.33
CA LEU A 83 6.77 -2.28 -16.56
C LEU A 83 5.42 -2.78 -16.07
N GLY A 84 4.65 -3.46 -16.93
CA GLY A 84 3.37 -4.07 -16.56
C GLY A 84 3.53 -5.11 -15.45
N GLY A 85 4.52 -5.99 -15.56
CA GLY A 85 4.87 -6.95 -14.53
C GLY A 85 5.27 -6.30 -13.20
N LEU A 86 6.06 -5.23 -13.25
CA LEU A 86 6.42 -4.44 -12.08
C LEU A 86 5.19 -3.79 -11.43
N GLY A 87 4.26 -3.25 -12.23
CA GLY A 87 3.01 -2.68 -11.75
C GLY A 87 2.15 -3.71 -11.00
N VAL A 88 1.99 -4.91 -11.57
CA VAL A 88 1.28 -6.03 -10.91
C VAL A 88 1.98 -6.42 -9.61
N PHE A 89 3.31 -6.53 -9.63
CA PHE A 89 4.09 -6.86 -8.44
C PHE A 89 3.90 -5.84 -7.32
N HIS A 90 3.99 -4.54 -7.62
CA HIS A 90 3.72 -3.47 -6.66
C HIS A 90 2.29 -3.56 -6.10
N PHE A 91 1.29 -3.84 -6.95
CA PHE A 91 -0.09 -4.01 -6.49
C PHE A 91 -0.24 -5.21 -5.53
N MET A 92 0.39 -6.35 -5.85
CA MET A 92 0.37 -7.53 -4.99
C MET A 92 0.99 -7.26 -3.62
N VAL A 93 2.19 -6.65 -3.59
CA VAL A 93 2.87 -6.29 -2.34
C VAL A 93 2.04 -5.29 -1.53
N GLY A 94 1.50 -4.27 -2.19
CA GLY A 94 0.65 -3.27 -1.54
C GLY A 94 -0.62 -3.87 -0.94
N ARG A 95 -1.27 -4.79 -1.67
CA ARG A 95 -2.42 -5.55 -1.16
C ARG A 95 -2.03 -6.45 0.02
N GLY A 96 -0.90 -7.14 -0.07
CA GLY A 96 -0.36 -7.98 1.00
C GLY A 96 -0.13 -7.20 2.30
N LEU A 97 0.53 -6.05 2.21
CA LEU A 97 0.77 -5.16 3.37
C LEU A 97 -0.52 -4.64 3.96
N ARG A 98 -1.52 -4.25 3.14
CA ARG A 98 -2.82 -3.79 3.65
C ARG A 98 -3.61 -4.89 4.36
N GLN A 99 -3.39 -6.13 3.97
CA GLN A 99 -3.97 -7.31 4.61
C GLN A 99 -3.12 -7.86 5.76
N LEU A 100 -1.98 -7.22 6.06
CA LEU A 100 -1.00 -7.65 7.07
C LEU A 100 -0.50 -9.08 6.83
N ALA A 101 -0.36 -9.47 5.55
CA ALA A 101 0.04 -10.82 5.18
C ALA A 101 1.55 -11.03 5.45
N PRO A 102 1.98 -12.10 6.13
CA PRO A 102 3.39 -12.30 6.46
C PRO A 102 4.34 -12.31 5.27
N TRP A 103 3.88 -12.87 4.14
CA TRP A 103 4.67 -12.98 2.93
C TRP A 103 5.07 -11.61 2.37
N SER A 104 4.31 -10.54 2.63
CA SER A 104 4.59 -9.22 2.06
C SER A 104 5.84 -8.58 2.66
N ARG A 105 6.33 -9.07 3.81
CA ARG A 105 7.52 -8.54 4.49
C ARG A 105 8.77 -8.59 3.60
N VAL A 106 9.05 -9.76 3.03
CA VAL A 106 10.29 -9.99 2.26
C VAL A 106 10.33 -9.14 0.99
N PRO A 107 9.29 -9.13 0.13
CA PRO A 107 9.24 -8.24 -1.03
C PRO A 107 9.40 -6.76 -0.67
N THR A 108 8.79 -6.30 0.43
CA THR A 108 8.95 -4.91 0.88
C THR A 108 10.38 -4.61 1.29
N ILE A 109 11.05 -5.51 2.02
CA ILE A 109 12.47 -5.33 2.36
C ILE A 109 13.32 -5.22 1.09
N VAL A 110 13.14 -6.13 0.12
CA VAL A 110 13.89 -6.11 -1.14
C VAL A 110 13.65 -4.82 -1.92
N LEU A 111 12.39 -4.44 -2.13
CA LEU A 111 12.03 -3.22 -2.85
C LEU A 111 12.56 -1.97 -2.15
N SER A 112 12.48 -1.92 -0.82
CA SER A 112 13.00 -0.79 -0.06
C SER A 112 14.51 -0.73 -0.08
N SER A 113 15.23 -1.85 -0.02
CA SER A 113 16.68 -1.88 -0.18
C SER A 113 17.12 -1.34 -1.55
N ILE A 114 16.43 -1.70 -2.63
CA ILE A 114 16.68 -1.12 -3.96
C ILE A 114 16.38 0.38 -3.95
N GLY A 115 15.26 0.78 -3.34
CA GLY A 115 14.84 2.17 -3.24
C GLY A 115 15.78 3.08 -2.45
N LEU A 116 16.69 2.52 -1.62
CA LEU A 116 17.72 3.31 -0.94
C LEU A 116 18.69 4.00 -1.90
N LEU A 117 18.86 3.48 -3.12
CA LEU A 117 19.70 4.07 -4.17
C LEU A 117 19.16 5.42 -4.68
N GLY A 118 17.87 5.71 -4.45
CA GLY A 118 17.23 6.95 -4.88
C GLY A 118 17.55 8.15 -3.99
N PHE A 119 18.82 8.45 -3.74
CA PHE A 119 19.24 9.53 -2.83
C PHE A 119 18.77 10.93 -3.29
N PRO A 120 18.38 11.84 -2.37
CA PRO A 120 18.24 11.65 -0.91
C PRO A 120 16.86 11.15 -0.47
N PHE A 121 15.82 11.41 -1.26
CA PHE A 121 14.43 11.18 -0.86
C PHE A 121 14.09 9.68 -0.78
N GLY A 122 14.57 8.89 -1.73
CA GLY A 122 14.41 7.44 -1.74
C GLY A 122 15.07 6.78 -0.52
N THR A 123 16.24 7.27 -0.09
CA THR A 123 16.92 6.77 1.12
C THR A 123 16.09 7.03 2.38
N ILE A 124 15.53 8.24 2.53
CA ILE A 124 14.70 8.59 3.70
C ILE A 124 13.42 7.75 3.72
N ILE A 125 12.69 7.72 2.60
CA ILE A 125 11.40 7.02 2.51
C ILE A 125 11.58 5.51 2.68
N ASN A 126 12.53 4.91 1.94
CA ASN A 126 12.74 3.46 2.00
C ASN A 126 13.47 3.02 3.27
N GLY A 127 14.30 3.87 3.87
CA GLY A 127 14.85 3.66 5.20
C GLY A 127 13.75 3.55 6.25
N TYR A 128 12.74 4.41 6.17
CA TYR A 128 11.55 4.32 7.03
C TYR A 128 10.74 3.05 6.78
N PHE A 129 10.56 2.64 5.52
CA PHE A 129 9.86 1.38 5.20
C PHE A 129 10.58 0.19 5.80
N LEU A 130 11.90 0.09 5.61
CA LEU A 130 12.74 -0.94 6.20
C LEU A 130 12.60 -0.96 7.72
N TYR A 131 12.71 0.19 8.38
CA TYR A 131 12.50 0.29 9.83
C TYR A 131 11.13 -0.28 10.24
N LEU A 132 10.06 0.08 9.53
CA LEU A 132 8.71 -0.37 9.86
C LEU A 132 8.52 -1.88 9.69
N VAL A 133 9.01 -2.49 8.61
CA VAL A 133 8.77 -3.92 8.33
C VAL A 133 9.85 -4.86 8.89
N ALA A 134 11.09 -4.39 9.05
CA ALA A 134 12.20 -5.20 9.54
C ALA A 134 12.32 -5.20 11.07
N SER A 135 11.76 -4.20 11.77
CA SER A 135 11.75 -4.14 13.24
C SER A 135 10.95 -5.27 13.90
N GLN A 136 11.17 -5.48 15.20
CA GLN A 136 10.40 -6.44 16.00
C GLN A 136 8.89 -6.16 15.95
N LYS A 137 8.48 -4.88 16.01
CA LYS A 137 7.07 -4.47 15.86
C LYS A 137 6.50 -4.83 14.50
N GLY A 138 7.28 -4.63 13.42
CA GLY A 138 6.91 -5.05 12.08
C GLY A 138 6.73 -6.56 11.96
N SER A 139 7.66 -7.32 12.55
CA SER A 139 7.60 -8.78 12.60
C SER A 139 6.38 -9.29 13.36
N MET A 140 6.01 -8.64 14.47
CA MET A 140 4.80 -8.98 15.22
C MET A 140 3.54 -8.70 14.38
N ILE A 141 3.45 -7.53 13.76
CA ILE A 141 2.26 -7.12 13.00
C ILE A 141 2.06 -7.97 11.73
N LEU A 142 3.15 -8.37 11.07
CA LEU A 142 3.13 -9.23 9.88
C LEU A 142 3.20 -10.72 10.26
N SER A 143 2.62 -11.12 11.40
CA SER A 143 2.53 -12.51 11.83
C SER A 143 1.09 -13.04 11.72
N GLU A 144 0.94 -14.36 11.59
CA GLU A 144 -0.38 -14.99 11.57
C GLU A 144 -1.14 -14.80 12.90
N ARG A 145 -0.43 -14.84 14.04
CA ARG A 145 -1.02 -14.56 15.36
C ARG A 145 -1.63 -13.16 15.42
N TYR A 146 -0.95 -12.16 14.88
CA TYR A 146 -1.48 -10.79 14.90
C TYR A 146 -2.68 -10.62 13.97
N ARG A 147 -2.75 -11.36 12.85
CA ARG A 147 -3.95 -11.40 11.98
C ARG A 147 -5.16 -11.97 12.70
N GLU A 148 -4.97 -12.96 13.56
CA GLU A 148 -6.04 -13.49 14.42
C GLU A 148 -6.55 -12.43 15.40
N ILE A 149 -5.63 -11.70 16.06
CA ILE A 149 -5.97 -10.56 16.91
C ILE A 149 -6.82 -9.53 16.14
N VAL A 150 -6.43 -9.19 14.91
CA VAL A 150 -7.22 -8.26 14.07
C VAL A 150 -8.64 -8.77 13.81
N ARG A 151 -8.81 -10.08 13.61
CA ARG A 151 -10.12 -10.71 13.36
C ARG A 151 -11.00 -10.68 14.60
N LEU A 152 -10.41 -10.86 15.78
CA LEU A 152 -11.12 -10.79 17.07
C LEU A 152 -11.48 -9.35 17.47
N THR A 153 -10.72 -8.34 17.00
CA THR A 153 -10.94 -6.93 17.36
C THR A 153 -11.34 -6.05 16.16
N PRO A 154 -12.43 -6.34 15.42
CA PRO A 154 -12.78 -5.62 14.19
C PRO A 154 -13.23 -4.17 14.45
N HIS A 155 -13.66 -3.85 15.66
CA HIS A 155 -14.11 -2.53 16.07
C HIS A 155 -12.94 -1.55 16.35
N ILE A 156 -11.71 -2.05 16.55
CA ILE A 156 -10.52 -1.21 16.78
C ILE A 156 -9.90 -0.83 15.44
N LYS A 157 -10.08 0.43 15.03
CA LYS A 157 -9.54 0.98 13.79
C LYS A 157 -8.79 2.29 14.04
N TYR A 158 -7.66 2.46 13.36
CA TYR A 158 -6.94 3.73 13.36
C TYR A 158 -7.74 4.79 12.59
N ARG A 159 -7.93 5.96 13.19
CA ARG A 159 -8.53 7.12 12.51
C ARG A 159 -7.41 7.98 11.92
N THR A 160 -7.25 7.92 10.60
CA THR A 160 -6.42 8.89 9.88
C THR A 160 -7.06 10.28 9.97
N SER A 161 -6.28 11.29 10.35
CA SER A 161 -6.75 12.68 10.39
C SER A 161 -7.12 13.17 8.98
N ILE A 162 -8.23 13.91 8.85
CA ILE A 162 -8.66 14.56 7.61
C ILE A 162 -7.56 15.46 7.03
N VAL A 163 -6.74 16.06 7.88
CA VAL A 163 -5.60 16.91 7.47
C VAL A 163 -4.66 16.16 6.54
N VAL A 164 -4.40 14.87 6.80
CA VAL A 164 -3.52 14.05 5.96
C VAL A 164 -4.11 13.91 4.54
N TRP A 165 -5.42 13.74 4.43
CA TRP A 165 -6.11 13.64 3.14
C TRP A 165 -6.07 14.96 2.37
N ILE A 166 -6.24 16.09 3.06
CA ILE A 166 -6.14 17.43 2.45
C ILE A 166 -4.71 17.66 1.92
N LEU A 167 -3.69 17.40 2.73
CA LEU A 167 -2.30 17.55 2.33
C LEU A 167 -1.94 16.65 1.13
N LEU A 168 -2.42 15.41 1.12
CA LEU A 168 -2.21 14.50 0.00
C LEU A 168 -2.88 15.02 -1.28
N GLY A 169 -4.11 15.53 -1.19
CA GLY A 169 -4.82 16.13 -2.33
C GLY A 169 -4.10 17.35 -2.88
N ILE A 170 -3.59 18.24 -2.02
CA ILE A 170 -2.81 19.41 -2.41
C ILE A 170 -1.51 19.00 -3.10
N LEU A 171 -0.80 18.01 -2.56
CA LEU A 171 0.45 17.50 -3.15
C LEU A 171 0.20 16.96 -4.56
N LEU A 172 -0.84 16.14 -4.74
CA LEU A 172 -1.21 15.57 -6.04
C LEU A 172 -1.58 16.67 -7.05
N LEU A 173 -2.34 17.69 -6.62
CA LEU A 173 -2.68 18.84 -7.46
C LEU A 173 -1.43 19.62 -7.88
N ALA A 174 -0.50 19.87 -6.96
CA ALA A 174 0.75 20.57 -7.26
C ALA A 174 1.59 19.81 -8.29
N VAL A 175 1.72 18.48 -8.14
CA VAL A 175 2.42 17.63 -9.12
C VAL A 175 1.73 17.67 -10.49
N ALA A 176 0.41 17.58 -10.53
CA ALA A 176 -0.35 17.66 -11.78
C ALA A 176 -0.16 19.00 -12.49
N LEU A 177 -0.16 20.11 -11.76
CA LEU A 177 0.10 21.45 -12.32
C LEU A 177 1.51 21.58 -12.89
N ILE A 178 2.53 21.08 -12.17
CA ILE A 178 3.92 21.09 -12.64
C ILE A 178 4.05 20.30 -13.95
N ILE A 179 3.47 19.10 -14.02
CA ILE A 179 3.48 18.27 -15.23
C ILE A 179 2.72 18.99 -16.36
N GLY A 180 1.55 19.55 -16.08
CA GLY A 180 0.75 20.28 -17.08
C GLY A 180 1.53 21.44 -17.69
N VAL A 181 2.16 22.27 -16.86
CA VAL A 181 3.00 23.38 -17.33
C VAL A 181 4.16 22.86 -18.18
N ALA A 182 4.87 21.82 -17.72
CA ALA A 182 6.01 21.24 -18.44
C ALA A 182 5.63 20.60 -19.79
N VAL A 183 4.40 20.11 -19.93
CA VAL A 183 3.87 19.60 -21.21
C VAL A 183 3.51 20.74 -22.15
N THR A 184 2.91 21.82 -21.64
CA THR A 184 2.51 22.97 -22.47
C THR A 184 3.66 23.85 -22.95
N THR A 185 4.83 23.79 -22.29
CA THR A 185 6.00 24.60 -22.63
C THR A 185 7.00 23.90 -23.55
N ARG A 186 6.69 22.68 -24.01
CA ARG A 186 7.41 21.96 -25.07
C ARG A 186 6.69 22.11 -26.39
#